data_AF-A0A452YI81-F1
#
_entry.id   AF-A0A452YI81-F1
#
_cell.length_a   1.000
_cell.length_b   1.000
_cell.length_c   1.000
_cell.angle_alpha   90.00
_cell.angle_beta   90.00
_cell.angle_gamma   90.00
#
_symmetry.space_group_name_H-M   'P 1'
#
loop_
_entity.id
_entity.type
_entity.pdbx_description
1 polymer ?
#
loop_
_entity_poly.entity_id
_entity_poly.type
_entity_poly.pdbx_seq_one_letter_code
_entity_poly.pdbx_strand_id
1 'polypeptide(L)'
;MEMVDSWCKGAEDGKIGSIRSILQAFRRACHYGEDSGDNSAPKFSVMSGSVLDKVMHYVLKNMDSILRQLLGAPSSGGKKEKISELMMTNSWKRNGNLMRVYLVNAFHMITEMTDDQMIAFTILRVRASAVFLAAFPSLLRKYVKTLLYTWARGRGAMPFISFLFLRDLCVQVGPDCLDTCLKGIYKAYLVNCKLSKSISGSKLQHIQFLGNCVKELYTVDPQSAYQHAFVFIRQLAVILRGALTERGPKTSKDKKQKERNKPTNKQLEKSYQKVYDWQFIFCLELWTGVVCGCSSEEDFRPLAYPLTQIIHGVACLVPSARYFPVRIRCVKMLNCIAEATGTFIPVSSLLLDMLEMKELRGRPDGGVGKAVNMFNVKQVDKKMVKTRAFQEACIYSVVDELAKHLAQWSYSVAFIEMSFLPLVQLRNFCKTIKADRFRKEMKDLIRQVEANVEFISAKRAGITFPPNDPAAEKEVRSSPLSEYVATLHQRAQNRIDSLDETSVIVGAESSTFSKRLSEAQKQQEEHDDSEEPIAFSKNLLAEKKKTKAAKEKSKKRARDDDDVPAEEDVVEDLVLSSDEEAEDENDGLGSDEDGSAPV
;
A
#
# COMPACT_ATOMS: atom_id res chain seq x y z
N MET A 1 -29.65 -36.68 -3.31
CA MET A 1 -28.88 -36.40 -4.53
C MET A 1 -29.83 -36.09 -5.68
N GLU A 2 -30.65 -37.04 -6.14
CA GLU A 2 -31.59 -36.86 -7.26
C GLU A 2 -32.53 -35.63 -7.16
N MET A 3 -33.03 -35.34 -5.95
CA MET A 3 -33.87 -34.15 -5.71
C MET A 3 -33.10 -32.83 -5.93
N VAL A 4 -31.82 -32.78 -5.55
CA VAL A 4 -30.96 -31.60 -5.77
C VAL A 4 -30.63 -31.48 -7.26
N ASP A 5 -30.38 -32.60 -7.95
CA ASP A 5 -30.12 -32.62 -9.39
C ASP A 5 -31.32 -32.11 -10.20
N SER A 6 -32.54 -32.48 -9.80
CA SER A 6 -33.78 -31.94 -10.38
C SER A 6 -33.91 -30.43 -10.15
N TRP A 7 -33.55 -29.93 -8.97
CA TRP A 7 -33.54 -28.49 -8.69
C TRP A 7 -32.46 -27.74 -9.48
N CYS A 8 -31.28 -28.32 -9.65
CA CYS A 8 -30.21 -27.73 -10.47
C CYS A 8 -30.68 -27.56 -11.91
N LYS A 9 -31.08 -28.65 -12.58
CA LYS A 9 -31.60 -28.61 -13.97
C LYS A 9 -32.78 -27.66 -14.12
N GLY A 10 -33.72 -27.70 -13.18
CA GLY A 10 -34.86 -26.79 -13.20
C GLY A 10 -34.49 -25.31 -12.99
N ALA A 11 -33.41 -25.01 -12.26
CA ALA A 11 -32.93 -23.64 -12.07
C ALA A 11 -32.25 -23.10 -13.34
N GLU A 12 -31.52 -23.94 -14.08
CA GLU A 12 -30.96 -23.62 -15.40
C GLU A 12 -32.08 -23.35 -16.43
N ASP A 13 -33.16 -24.12 -16.39
CA ASP A 13 -34.38 -23.89 -17.20
C ASP A 13 -35.15 -22.60 -16.81
N GLY A 14 -34.72 -21.87 -15.77
CA GLY A 14 -35.40 -20.67 -15.27
C GLY A 14 -36.66 -20.93 -14.44
N LYS A 15 -36.90 -22.17 -13.97
CA LYS A 15 -38.07 -22.50 -13.12
C LYS A 15 -37.92 -21.88 -11.73
N ILE A 16 -38.76 -20.90 -11.42
CA ILE A 16 -38.73 -20.14 -10.16
C ILE A 16 -38.86 -21.05 -8.93
N GLY A 17 -39.66 -22.12 -9.00
CA GLY A 17 -39.81 -23.10 -7.92
C GLY A 17 -38.46 -23.75 -7.57
N SER A 18 -37.73 -24.23 -8.58
CA SER A 18 -36.42 -24.85 -8.42
C SER A 18 -35.37 -23.88 -7.88
N ILE A 19 -35.38 -22.62 -8.36
CA ILE A 19 -34.48 -21.55 -7.86
C ILE A 19 -34.73 -21.28 -6.37
N ARG A 20 -36.00 -21.23 -5.93
CA ARG A 20 -36.33 -21.05 -4.51
C ARG A 20 -35.88 -22.24 -3.67
N SER A 21 -36.11 -23.46 -4.13
CA SER A 21 -35.71 -24.67 -3.41
C SER A 21 -34.19 -24.78 -3.26
N ILE A 22 -33.41 -24.49 -4.31
CA ILE A 22 -31.95 -24.56 -4.23
C ILE A 22 -31.36 -23.43 -3.36
N LEU A 23 -31.93 -22.21 -3.40
CA LEU A 23 -31.51 -21.12 -2.51
C LEU A 23 -31.88 -21.40 -1.04
N GLN A 24 -32.99 -22.07 -0.78
CA GLN A 24 -33.35 -22.50 0.57
C GLN A 24 -32.41 -23.60 1.09
N ALA A 25 -32.02 -24.53 0.22
CA ALA A 25 -30.98 -25.52 0.53
C ALA A 25 -29.63 -24.83 0.81
N PHE A 26 -29.24 -23.84 0.01
CA PHE A 26 -28.03 -23.04 0.23
C PHE A 26 -28.06 -22.29 1.55
N ARG A 27 -29.17 -21.63 1.89
CA ARG A 27 -29.35 -20.99 3.20
C ARG A 27 -29.09 -21.98 4.34
N ARG A 28 -29.70 -23.16 4.29
CA ARG A 28 -29.49 -24.20 5.32
C ARG A 28 -28.06 -24.72 5.36
N ALA A 29 -27.40 -24.81 4.21
CA ALA A 29 -25.99 -25.17 4.12
C ALA A 29 -25.07 -24.12 4.75
N CYS A 30 -25.34 -22.83 4.52
CA CYS A 30 -24.54 -21.73 5.10
C CYS A 30 -24.68 -21.65 6.63
N HIS A 31 -25.87 -21.95 7.17
CA HIS A 31 -26.14 -21.96 8.62
C HIS A 31 -25.95 -23.36 9.26
N TYR A 32 -25.25 -24.27 8.58
CA TYR A 32 -25.06 -25.62 9.07
C TYR A 32 -24.14 -25.61 10.30
N GLY A 33 -24.66 -26.06 11.45
CA GLY A 33 -23.94 -26.06 12.73
C GLY A 33 -24.26 -24.86 13.63
N GLU A 34 -25.08 -23.91 13.17
CA GLU A 34 -25.69 -22.93 14.07
C GLU A 34 -26.96 -23.53 14.68
N ASP A 35 -26.90 -23.95 15.94
CA ASP A 35 -28.10 -24.38 16.68
C ASP A 35 -29.03 -23.17 16.87
N SER A 36 -29.91 -22.94 15.90
CA SER A 36 -31.03 -22.02 16.08
C SER A 36 -31.96 -22.64 17.12
N GLY A 37 -31.93 -22.13 18.36
CA GLY A 37 -32.78 -22.54 19.48
C GLY A 37 -34.29 -22.27 19.30
N ASP A 38 -34.79 -22.27 18.06
CA ASP A 38 -36.17 -21.99 17.73
C ASP A 38 -36.85 -23.26 17.16
N ASN A 39 -37.62 -23.92 18.02
CA ASN A 39 -38.28 -25.22 17.83
C ASN A 39 -39.49 -25.17 16.87
N SER A 40 -39.43 -24.42 15.77
CA SER A 40 -40.62 -24.20 14.90
C SER A 40 -40.48 -24.54 13.42
N ALA A 41 -39.42 -25.23 12.97
CA ALA A 41 -39.35 -25.75 11.59
C ALA A 41 -39.19 -27.29 11.53
N PRO A 42 -40.16 -28.06 11.01
CA PRO A 42 -40.06 -29.52 10.94
C PRO A 42 -39.26 -30.01 9.71
N LYS A 43 -38.49 -31.09 9.93
CA LYS A 43 -38.11 -32.18 9.00
C LYS A 43 -37.46 -31.81 7.66
N PHE A 44 -36.23 -31.31 7.70
CA PHE A 44 -35.19 -31.82 6.78
C PHE A 44 -34.02 -32.26 7.64
N SER A 45 -34.00 -33.56 7.92
CA SER A 45 -32.91 -34.27 8.58
C SER A 45 -31.58 -33.92 7.91
N VAL A 46 -30.57 -33.61 8.74
CA VAL A 46 -29.12 -33.64 8.48
C VAL A 46 -28.77 -33.86 7.01
N MET A 47 -28.46 -32.78 6.28
CA MET A 47 -27.92 -32.93 4.93
C MET A 47 -26.59 -33.70 5.02
N SER A 48 -26.43 -34.76 4.22
CA SER A 48 -25.14 -35.45 4.12
C SER A 48 -24.08 -34.49 3.58
N GLY A 49 -22.83 -34.56 4.07
CA GLY A 49 -21.76 -33.63 3.68
C GLY A 49 -21.58 -33.49 2.16
N SER A 50 -21.72 -34.58 1.41
CA SER A 50 -21.67 -34.57 -0.06
C SER A 50 -22.79 -33.76 -0.73
N VAL A 51 -23.97 -33.68 -0.11
CA VAL A 51 -25.10 -32.88 -0.60
C VAL A 51 -24.89 -31.41 -0.26
N LEU A 52 -24.34 -31.12 0.92
CA LEU A 52 -23.96 -29.76 1.32
C LEU A 52 -22.93 -29.18 0.35
N ASP A 53 -21.84 -29.92 0.11
CA ASP A 53 -20.79 -29.50 -0.83
C ASP A 53 -21.35 -29.25 -2.23
N LYS A 54 -22.18 -30.17 -2.75
CA LYS A 54 -22.78 -30.04 -4.08
C LYS A 54 -23.67 -28.80 -4.20
N VAL A 55 -24.54 -28.55 -3.20
CA VAL A 55 -25.41 -27.36 -3.19
C VAL A 55 -24.57 -26.09 -3.12
N MET A 56 -23.55 -26.06 -2.26
CA MET A 56 -22.69 -24.88 -2.06
C MET A 56 -21.89 -24.55 -3.33
N HIS A 57 -21.27 -25.56 -3.96
CA HIS A 57 -20.55 -25.40 -5.21
C HIS A 57 -21.46 -24.95 -6.36
N TYR A 58 -22.61 -25.60 -6.53
CA TYR A 58 -23.55 -25.26 -7.60
C TYR A 58 -24.07 -23.83 -7.48
N VAL A 59 -24.53 -23.44 -6.28
CA VAL A 59 -25.10 -22.11 -6.06
C VAL A 59 -24.04 -21.03 -6.19
N LEU A 60 -22.83 -21.22 -5.65
CA LEU A 60 -21.77 -20.24 -5.83
C LEU A 60 -21.33 -20.13 -7.30
N LYS A 61 -21.31 -21.22 -8.07
CA LYS A 61 -20.89 -21.21 -9.48
C LYS A 61 -21.92 -20.55 -10.40
N ASN A 62 -23.20 -20.89 -10.25
CA ASN A 62 -24.21 -20.64 -11.29
C ASN A 62 -25.25 -19.57 -10.93
N MET A 63 -25.41 -19.23 -9.63
CA MET A 63 -26.55 -18.42 -9.19
C MET A 63 -26.53 -16.98 -9.71
N ASP A 64 -25.36 -16.37 -9.90
CA ASP A 64 -25.26 -15.02 -10.49
C ASP A 64 -25.90 -14.98 -11.89
N SER A 65 -25.52 -15.91 -12.78
CA SER A 65 -26.03 -16.01 -14.15
C SER A 65 -27.54 -16.26 -14.17
N ILE A 66 -28.01 -17.23 -13.38
CA ILE A 66 -29.44 -17.59 -13.29
C ILE A 66 -30.28 -16.40 -12.81
N LEU A 67 -29.82 -15.70 -11.76
CA LEU A 67 -30.56 -14.56 -11.23
C LEU A 67 -30.50 -13.35 -12.17
N ARG A 68 -29.40 -13.13 -12.89
CA ARG A 68 -29.30 -12.08 -13.92
C ARG A 68 -30.33 -12.32 -15.03
N GLN A 69 -30.42 -13.54 -15.54
CA GLN A 69 -31.41 -13.92 -16.55
C GLN A 69 -32.85 -13.73 -16.04
N LEU A 70 -33.13 -14.16 -14.81
CA LEU A 70 -34.45 -14.03 -14.19
C LEU A 70 -34.86 -12.56 -14.01
N LEU A 71 -33.91 -11.68 -13.69
CA LEU A 71 -34.14 -10.26 -13.43
C LEU A 71 -34.07 -9.39 -14.71
N GLY A 72 -33.64 -9.94 -15.85
CA GLY A 72 -33.40 -9.18 -17.07
C GLY A 72 -32.20 -8.25 -16.96
N ALA A 73 -31.23 -8.59 -16.11
CA ALA A 73 -30.01 -7.81 -15.91
C ALA A 73 -28.95 -8.13 -16.98
N PRO A 74 -27.90 -7.30 -17.15
CA PRO A 74 -26.76 -7.64 -18.02
C PRO A 74 -26.16 -9.00 -17.66
N SER A 75 -25.67 -9.72 -18.67
CA SER A 75 -25.04 -11.04 -18.49
C SER A 75 -23.79 -11.00 -17.62
N SER A 76 -23.07 -9.87 -17.58
CA SER A 76 -21.97 -9.64 -16.65
C SER A 76 -21.83 -8.15 -16.30
N GLY A 77 -21.27 -7.87 -15.12
CA GLY A 77 -21.04 -6.50 -14.65
C GLY A 77 -22.34 -5.67 -14.55
N GLY A 78 -22.24 -4.40 -14.91
CA GLY A 78 -23.31 -3.41 -14.84
C GLY A 78 -22.91 -2.18 -14.02
N LYS A 79 -23.74 -1.14 -14.05
CA LYS A 79 -23.60 0.05 -13.22
C LYS A 79 -24.84 0.23 -12.32
N LYS A 80 -24.69 0.98 -11.22
CA LYS A 80 -25.76 1.30 -10.27
C LYS A 80 -27.00 1.84 -10.95
N GLU A 81 -26.87 2.71 -11.95
CA GLU A 81 -28.02 3.35 -12.63
C GLU A 81 -28.94 2.30 -13.24
N LYS A 82 -28.35 1.31 -13.92
CA LYS A 82 -29.10 0.20 -14.52
C LYS A 82 -29.78 -0.68 -13.47
N ILE A 83 -29.16 -0.87 -12.31
CA ILE A 83 -29.80 -1.59 -11.20
C ILE A 83 -30.96 -0.78 -10.62
N SER A 84 -30.81 0.54 -10.46
CA SER A 84 -31.87 1.42 -10.01
C SER A 84 -33.08 1.41 -10.95
N GLU A 85 -32.86 1.38 -12.26
CA GLU A 85 -33.91 1.18 -13.27
C GLU A 85 -34.59 -0.20 -13.12
N LEU A 86 -33.79 -1.26 -12.99
CA LEU A 86 -34.31 -2.63 -12.79
C LEU A 86 -35.17 -2.73 -11.54
N MET A 87 -34.83 -2.03 -10.45
CA MET A 87 -35.59 -2.02 -9.21
C MET A 87 -37.05 -1.54 -9.39
N MET A 88 -37.32 -0.73 -10.42
CA MET A 88 -38.66 -0.23 -10.73
C MET A 88 -39.53 -1.26 -11.48
N THR A 89 -38.91 -2.26 -12.09
CA THR A 89 -39.60 -3.27 -12.90
C THR A 89 -40.42 -4.26 -12.06
N ASN A 90 -41.48 -4.81 -12.65
CA ASN A 90 -42.29 -5.86 -12.02
C ASN A 90 -41.49 -7.16 -11.80
N SER A 91 -40.48 -7.43 -12.65
CA SER A 91 -39.61 -8.60 -12.48
C SER A 91 -38.82 -8.50 -11.17
N TRP A 92 -38.23 -7.33 -10.88
CA TRP A 92 -37.53 -7.08 -9.63
C TRP A 92 -38.45 -7.14 -8.42
N LYS A 93 -39.63 -6.52 -8.47
CA LYS A 93 -40.60 -6.58 -7.36
C LYS A 93 -40.99 -8.01 -6.99
N ARG A 94 -41.09 -8.90 -7.99
CA ARG A 94 -41.44 -10.31 -7.80
C ARG A 94 -40.27 -11.18 -7.34
N ASN A 95 -39.08 -10.96 -7.89
CA ASN A 95 -37.95 -11.89 -7.80
C ASN A 95 -36.70 -11.32 -7.11
N GLY A 96 -36.62 -10.01 -6.87
CA GLY A 96 -35.44 -9.33 -6.31
C GLY A 96 -35.06 -9.80 -4.90
N ASN A 97 -36.03 -10.32 -4.13
CA ASN A 97 -35.73 -10.93 -2.83
C ASN A 97 -34.85 -12.20 -2.97
N LEU A 98 -34.88 -12.91 -4.10
CA LEU A 98 -34.01 -14.07 -4.33
C LEU A 98 -32.54 -13.67 -4.39
N MET A 99 -32.24 -12.54 -5.04
CA MET A 99 -30.89 -11.95 -5.04
C MET A 99 -30.46 -11.56 -3.63
N ARG A 100 -31.36 -10.93 -2.85
CA ARG A 100 -31.08 -10.63 -1.45
C ARG A 100 -30.76 -11.88 -0.63
N VAL A 101 -31.54 -12.96 -0.78
CA VAL A 101 -31.32 -14.23 -0.09
C VAL A 101 -29.96 -14.81 -0.45
N TYR A 102 -29.59 -14.83 -1.74
CA TYR A 102 -28.26 -15.29 -2.16
C TYR A 102 -27.13 -14.49 -1.49
N LEU A 103 -27.17 -13.15 -1.59
CA LEU A 103 -26.12 -12.29 -1.05
C LEU A 103 -26.04 -12.34 0.48
N VAL A 104 -27.16 -12.39 1.20
CA VAL A 104 -27.13 -12.45 2.68
C VAL A 104 -26.51 -13.76 3.16
N ASN A 105 -26.85 -14.90 2.56
CA ASN A 105 -26.31 -16.19 2.96
C ASN A 105 -24.83 -16.36 2.54
N ALA A 106 -24.47 -15.83 1.37
CA ALA A 106 -23.07 -15.83 0.96
C ALA A 106 -22.21 -14.91 1.85
N PHE A 107 -22.75 -13.77 2.30
CA PHE A 107 -22.09 -12.92 3.29
C PHE A 107 -21.86 -13.67 4.61
N HIS A 108 -22.89 -14.35 5.11
CA HIS A 108 -22.78 -15.14 6.33
C HIS A 108 -21.68 -16.20 6.24
N MET A 109 -21.59 -16.89 5.11
CA MET A 109 -20.52 -17.86 4.88
C MET A 109 -19.12 -17.21 4.83
N ILE A 110 -18.98 -15.96 4.38
CA ILE A 110 -17.70 -15.22 4.44
C ILE A 110 -17.32 -14.88 5.88
N THR A 111 -18.28 -14.65 6.78
CA THR A 111 -18.01 -14.22 8.16
C THR A 111 -17.86 -15.37 9.15
N GLU A 112 -18.65 -16.44 9.00
CA GLU A 112 -18.71 -17.52 10.00
C GLU A 112 -17.84 -18.73 9.66
N MET A 113 -17.46 -18.92 8.40
CA MET A 113 -16.60 -20.05 8.03
C MET A 113 -15.16 -19.83 8.52
N THR A 114 -14.48 -20.93 8.84
CA THR A 114 -13.06 -20.93 9.24
C THR A 114 -12.12 -21.40 8.14
N ASP A 115 -12.65 -22.04 7.09
CA ASP A 115 -11.85 -22.49 5.95
C ASP A 115 -11.55 -21.33 5.00
N ASP A 116 -10.31 -20.84 5.07
CA ASP A 116 -9.77 -19.77 4.23
C ASP A 116 -9.99 -20.02 2.73
N GLN A 117 -9.97 -21.28 2.26
CA GLN A 117 -10.14 -21.61 0.84
C GLN A 117 -11.59 -21.48 0.40
N MET A 118 -12.52 -21.92 1.23
CA MET A 118 -13.96 -21.77 0.97
C MET A 118 -14.40 -20.32 1.08
N ILE A 119 -13.82 -19.55 2.02
CA ILE A 119 -14.00 -18.09 2.05
C ILE A 119 -13.49 -17.48 0.74
N ALA A 120 -12.31 -17.88 0.25
CA ALA A 120 -11.75 -17.40 -1.02
C ALA A 120 -12.69 -17.61 -2.18
N PHE A 121 -13.15 -18.85 -2.31
CA PHE A 121 -14.02 -19.29 -3.37
C PHE A 121 -15.34 -18.52 -3.33
N THR A 122 -15.88 -18.31 -2.13
CA THR A 122 -17.11 -17.53 -1.93
C THR A 122 -16.94 -16.09 -2.36
N ILE A 123 -15.91 -15.39 -1.86
CA ILE A 123 -15.65 -13.99 -2.21
C ILE A 123 -15.50 -13.85 -3.73
N LEU A 124 -14.73 -14.75 -4.36
CA LEU A 124 -14.51 -14.75 -5.80
C LEU A 124 -15.81 -14.94 -6.61
N ARG A 125 -16.70 -15.82 -6.15
CA ARG A 125 -17.97 -16.11 -6.84
C ARG A 125 -19.01 -15.01 -6.64
N VAL A 126 -19.17 -14.53 -5.41
CA VAL A 126 -20.10 -13.45 -5.07
C VAL A 126 -19.70 -12.13 -5.74
N ARG A 127 -18.40 -11.92 -5.99
CA ARG A 127 -17.90 -10.76 -6.75
C ARG A 127 -18.60 -10.57 -8.10
N ALA A 128 -18.99 -11.65 -8.79
CA ALA A 128 -19.74 -11.55 -10.05
C ALA A 128 -21.08 -10.80 -9.87
N SER A 129 -21.68 -10.89 -8.68
CA SER A 129 -22.93 -10.22 -8.30
C SER A 129 -22.73 -8.86 -7.62
N ALA A 130 -21.52 -8.28 -7.64
CA ALA A 130 -21.17 -7.06 -6.91
C ALA A 130 -22.15 -5.89 -7.14
N VAL A 131 -22.51 -5.63 -8.40
CA VAL A 131 -23.42 -4.54 -8.80
C VAL A 131 -24.77 -4.58 -8.07
N PHE A 132 -25.28 -5.77 -7.74
CA PHE A 132 -26.59 -5.93 -7.08
C PHE A 132 -26.59 -5.49 -5.62
N LEU A 133 -25.41 -5.33 -4.99
CA LEU A 133 -25.30 -4.74 -3.65
C LEU A 133 -25.76 -3.28 -3.63
N ALA A 134 -25.77 -2.58 -4.78
CA ALA A 134 -26.32 -1.24 -4.90
C ALA A 134 -27.81 -1.17 -4.51
N ALA A 135 -28.56 -2.26 -4.70
CA ALA A 135 -29.97 -2.34 -4.30
C ALA A 135 -30.17 -2.58 -2.79
N PHE A 136 -29.10 -2.91 -2.05
CA PHE A 136 -29.14 -3.24 -0.63
C PHE A 136 -28.06 -2.50 0.16
N PRO A 137 -28.20 -1.17 0.41
CA PRO A 137 -27.13 -0.34 0.99
C PRO A 137 -26.63 -0.80 2.37
N SER A 138 -27.51 -1.38 3.20
CA SER A 138 -27.11 -1.93 4.50
C SER A 138 -26.22 -3.18 4.36
N LEU A 139 -26.49 -4.01 3.36
CA LEU A 139 -25.69 -5.18 3.05
C LEU A 139 -24.37 -4.78 2.38
N LEU A 140 -24.40 -3.81 1.46
CA LEU A 140 -23.20 -3.23 0.85
C LEU A 140 -22.19 -2.75 1.91
N ARG A 141 -22.64 -1.98 2.91
CA ARG A 141 -21.77 -1.50 4.01
C ARG A 141 -21.15 -2.66 4.79
N LYS A 142 -21.89 -3.74 5.03
CA LYS A 142 -21.37 -4.96 5.69
C LYS A 142 -20.30 -5.62 4.83
N TYR A 143 -20.55 -5.80 3.53
CA TYR A 143 -19.57 -6.34 2.59
C TYR A 143 -18.30 -5.51 2.54
N VAL A 144 -18.39 -4.18 2.35
CA VAL A 144 -17.22 -3.30 2.31
C VAL A 144 -16.38 -3.44 3.59
N LYS A 145 -17.03 -3.45 4.76
CA LYS A 145 -16.32 -3.62 6.05
C LYS A 145 -15.59 -4.96 6.15
N THR A 146 -16.27 -6.07 5.81
CA THR A 146 -15.68 -7.41 5.86
C THR A 146 -14.57 -7.57 4.82
N LEU A 147 -14.76 -7.09 3.59
CA LEU A 147 -13.75 -7.16 2.54
C LEU A 147 -12.51 -6.34 2.90
N LEU A 148 -12.65 -5.16 3.51
CA LEU A 148 -11.52 -4.37 4.01
C LEU A 148 -10.75 -5.10 5.13
N TYR A 149 -11.47 -5.80 6.01
CA TYR A 149 -10.85 -6.62 7.06
C TYR A 149 -10.05 -7.78 6.46
N THR A 150 -10.67 -8.55 5.55
CA THR A 150 -10.05 -9.70 4.88
C THR A 150 -8.90 -9.25 3.96
N TRP A 151 -9.03 -8.09 3.33
CA TRP A 151 -7.95 -7.47 2.56
C TRP A 151 -6.72 -7.17 3.43
N ALA A 152 -6.94 -6.52 4.58
CA ALA A 152 -5.87 -6.06 5.45
C ALA A 152 -5.17 -7.18 6.23
N ARG A 153 -5.92 -8.22 6.66
CA ARG A 153 -5.45 -9.29 7.56
C ARG A 153 -5.35 -10.67 6.91
N GLY A 154 -5.94 -10.84 5.73
CA GLY A 154 -5.97 -12.12 5.04
C GLY A 154 -4.57 -12.63 4.70
N ARG A 155 -4.46 -13.95 4.61
CA ARG A 155 -3.23 -14.64 4.17
C ARG A 155 -3.42 -15.27 2.79
N GLY A 156 -2.31 -15.60 2.14
CA GLY A 156 -2.32 -16.19 0.81
C GLY A 156 -3.03 -15.28 -0.19
N ALA A 157 -4.12 -15.76 -0.79
CA ALA A 157 -4.86 -15.06 -1.83
C ALA A 157 -6.02 -14.20 -1.34
N MET A 158 -6.38 -14.30 -0.05
CA MET A 158 -7.44 -13.49 0.55
C MET A 158 -7.31 -12.01 0.23
N PRO A 159 -6.14 -11.38 0.45
CA PRO A 159 -6.00 -9.95 0.20
C PRO A 159 -6.30 -9.56 -1.24
N PHE A 160 -5.78 -10.34 -2.19
CA PHE A 160 -5.97 -10.08 -3.61
C PHE A 160 -7.43 -10.20 -4.05
N ILE A 161 -8.10 -11.29 -3.67
CA ILE A 161 -9.49 -11.52 -4.08
C ILE A 161 -10.42 -10.48 -3.43
N SER A 162 -10.21 -10.14 -2.15
CA SER A 162 -10.97 -9.09 -1.48
C SER A 162 -10.76 -7.71 -2.13
N PHE A 163 -9.52 -7.40 -2.53
CA PHE A 163 -9.22 -6.15 -3.24
C PHE A 163 -9.96 -6.06 -4.58
N LEU A 164 -9.93 -7.13 -5.37
CA LEU A 164 -10.60 -7.15 -6.66
C LEU A 164 -12.12 -6.95 -6.52
N PHE A 165 -12.74 -7.50 -5.47
CA PHE A 165 -14.15 -7.24 -5.18
C PHE A 165 -14.36 -5.77 -4.76
N LEU A 166 -13.53 -5.20 -3.88
CA LEU A 166 -13.62 -3.79 -3.52
C LEU A 166 -13.49 -2.85 -4.74
N ARG A 167 -12.56 -3.15 -5.66
CA ARG A 167 -12.37 -2.39 -6.89
C ARG A 167 -13.61 -2.44 -7.78
N ASP A 168 -14.19 -3.62 -7.99
CA ASP A 168 -15.41 -3.78 -8.77
C ASP A 168 -16.59 -3.02 -8.14
N LEU A 169 -16.73 -3.04 -6.80
CA LEU A 169 -17.75 -2.25 -6.11
C LEU A 169 -17.58 -0.76 -6.36
N CYS A 170 -16.35 -0.25 -6.29
CA CYS A 170 -16.08 1.17 -6.55
C CYS A 170 -16.42 1.56 -7.98
N VAL A 171 -16.09 0.71 -8.96
CA VAL A 171 -16.37 0.98 -10.39
C VAL A 171 -17.86 0.85 -10.72
N GLN A 172 -18.57 -0.09 -10.11
CA GLN A 172 -19.95 -0.44 -10.49
C GLN A 172 -21.01 0.31 -9.67
N VAL A 173 -20.77 0.58 -8.39
CA VAL A 173 -21.75 1.20 -7.47
C VAL A 173 -21.68 2.72 -7.48
N GLY A 174 -20.53 3.31 -7.84
CA GLY A 174 -20.38 4.75 -7.98
C GLY A 174 -19.73 5.46 -6.77
N PRO A 175 -19.78 6.81 -6.74
CA PRO A 175 -18.89 7.63 -5.92
C PRO A 175 -19.08 7.49 -4.41
N ASP A 176 -20.31 7.32 -3.92
CA ASP A 176 -20.57 7.16 -2.47
C ASP A 176 -19.85 5.92 -1.89
N CYS A 177 -19.82 4.83 -2.68
CA CYS A 177 -19.11 3.61 -2.31
C CYS A 177 -17.60 3.83 -2.38
N LEU A 178 -17.14 4.54 -3.42
CA LEU A 178 -15.74 4.87 -3.60
C LEU A 178 -15.19 5.69 -2.42
N ASP A 179 -15.88 6.75 -1.97
CA ASP A 179 -15.46 7.58 -0.83
C ASP A 179 -15.25 6.73 0.44
N THR A 180 -16.24 5.88 0.74
CA THR A 180 -16.19 4.96 1.89
C THR A 180 -15.01 3.98 1.75
N CYS A 181 -14.77 3.46 0.55
CA CYS A 181 -13.69 2.53 0.27
C CYS A 181 -12.31 3.20 0.32
N LEU A 182 -12.13 4.41 -0.22
CA LEU A 182 -10.87 5.16 -0.20
C LEU A 182 -10.45 5.52 1.23
N LYS A 183 -11.40 5.96 2.05
CA LYS A 183 -11.18 6.22 3.48
C LYS A 183 -10.88 4.93 4.25
N GLY A 184 -11.64 3.86 3.97
CA GLY A 184 -11.52 2.57 4.64
C GLY A 184 -10.20 1.86 4.33
N ILE A 185 -9.79 1.81 3.06
CA ILE A 185 -8.57 1.13 2.61
C ILE A 185 -7.33 1.82 3.15
N TYR A 186 -7.31 3.16 3.17
CA TYR A 186 -6.20 3.91 3.75
C TYR A 186 -6.07 3.64 5.26
N LYS A 187 -7.17 3.73 6.02
CA LYS A 187 -7.14 3.42 7.47
C LYS A 187 -6.66 2.00 7.75
N ALA A 188 -7.12 1.02 6.97
CA ALA A 188 -6.73 -0.38 7.13
C ALA A 188 -5.26 -0.63 6.73
N TYR A 189 -4.73 0.11 5.74
CA TYR A 189 -3.30 0.13 5.41
C TYR A 189 -2.46 0.67 6.57
N LEU A 190 -2.87 1.79 7.19
CA LEU A 190 -2.15 2.41 8.31
C LEU A 190 -1.97 1.46 9.49
N VAL A 191 -3.02 0.69 9.83
CA VAL A 191 -2.96 -0.31 10.91
C VAL A 191 -1.90 -1.39 10.61
N ASN A 192 -1.72 -1.76 9.35
CA ASN A 192 -0.70 -2.73 8.94
C ASN A 192 0.73 -2.19 8.95
N CYS A 193 0.89 -0.86 8.94
CA CYS A 193 2.18 -0.17 8.96
C CYS A 193 2.71 0.10 10.38
N LYS A 194 1.92 -0.15 11.42
CA LYS A 194 2.35 -0.05 12.83
C LYS A 194 3.38 -1.15 13.13
N LEU A 195 4.65 -0.77 13.25
CA LEU A 195 5.78 -1.67 13.47
C LEU A 195 6.73 -1.11 14.54
N SER A 196 7.23 -1.97 15.45
CA SER A 196 7.99 -1.52 16.62
C SER A 196 9.43 -1.08 16.30
N LYS A 197 10.26 -1.96 15.73
CA LYS A 197 11.70 -1.69 15.50
C LYS A 197 12.22 -2.13 14.14
N SER A 198 12.16 -3.42 13.81
CA SER A 198 12.68 -3.97 12.55
C SER A 198 11.58 -4.60 11.70
N ILE A 199 11.74 -4.53 10.38
CA ILE A 199 10.78 -5.12 9.43
C ILE A 199 11.31 -6.48 8.95
N SER A 200 10.48 -7.51 9.05
CA SER A 200 10.73 -8.80 8.39
C SER A 200 10.45 -8.68 6.89
N GLY A 201 11.23 -9.36 6.04
CA GLY A 201 11.06 -9.33 4.58
C GLY A 201 9.65 -9.71 4.13
N SER A 202 9.03 -10.73 4.74
CA SER A 202 7.66 -11.14 4.42
C SER A 202 6.60 -10.08 4.77
N LYS A 203 6.78 -9.37 5.89
CA LYS A 203 5.88 -8.28 6.29
C LYS A 203 6.04 -7.07 5.38
N LEU A 204 7.27 -6.77 4.94
CA LEU A 204 7.53 -5.69 3.98
C LEU A 204 6.84 -5.97 2.64
N GLN A 205 6.96 -7.20 2.12
CA GLN A 205 6.28 -7.61 0.88
C GLN A 205 4.76 -7.48 1.00
N HIS A 206 4.18 -7.87 2.13
CA HIS A 206 2.74 -7.67 2.38
C HIS A 206 2.35 -6.19 2.40
N ILE A 207 3.10 -5.34 3.09
CA ILE A 207 2.84 -3.88 3.12
C ILE A 207 2.95 -3.28 1.70
N GLN A 208 3.96 -3.67 0.92
CA GLN A 208 4.11 -3.22 -0.47
C GLN A 208 2.94 -3.66 -1.34
N PHE A 209 2.48 -4.91 -1.20
CA PHE A 209 1.29 -5.40 -1.88
C PHE A 209 0.05 -4.57 -1.53
N LEU A 210 -0.20 -4.31 -0.24
CA LEU A 210 -1.31 -3.47 0.20
C LEU A 210 -1.18 -2.04 -0.34
N GLY A 211 0.02 -1.47 -0.33
CA GLY A 211 0.29 -0.14 -0.88
C GLY A 211 -0.02 -0.05 -2.38
N ASN A 212 0.32 -1.08 -3.16
CA ASN A 212 -0.02 -1.17 -4.57
C ASN A 212 -1.55 -1.24 -4.79
N CYS A 213 -2.27 -1.99 -3.94
CA CYS A 213 -3.73 -2.04 -3.98
C CYS A 213 -4.36 -0.67 -3.68
N VAL A 214 -3.85 0.04 -2.66
CA VAL A 214 -4.31 1.40 -2.36
C VAL A 214 -4.05 2.31 -3.55
N LYS A 215 -2.84 2.28 -4.12
CA LYS A 215 -2.50 3.07 -5.31
C LYS A 215 -3.48 2.83 -6.45
N GLU A 216 -3.71 1.57 -6.82
CA GLU A 216 -4.65 1.18 -7.88
C GLU A 216 -6.06 1.74 -7.62
N LEU A 217 -6.56 1.68 -6.39
CA LEU A 217 -7.89 2.20 -6.07
C LEU A 217 -7.98 3.73 -6.22
N TYR A 218 -6.94 4.46 -5.81
CA TYR A 218 -6.88 5.91 -5.94
C TYR A 218 -6.74 6.38 -7.39
N THR A 219 -6.38 5.49 -8.33
CA THR A 219 -6.36 5.79 -9.77
C THR A 219 -7.71 5.60 -10.47
N VAL A 220 -8.71 4.99 -9.81
CA VAL A 220 -10.02 4.69 -10.43
C VAL A 220 -10.77 5.97 -10.81
N ASP A 221 -10.79 6.94 -9.91
CA ASP A 221 -11.38 8.27 -10.14
C ASP A 221 -10.51 9.33 -9.44
N PRO A 222 -9.59 9.97 -10.19
CA PRO A 222 -8.69 10.97 -9.63
C PRO A 222 -9.40 12.16 -8.98
N GLN A 223 -10.57 12.56 -9.48
CA GLN A 223 -11.27 13.73 -8.97
C GLN A 223 -11.75 13.50 -7.52
N SER A 224 -12.43 12.38 -7.25
CA SER A 224 -12.84 12.02 -5.89
C SER A 224 -11.63 11.69 -5.01
N ALA A 225 -10.63 10.99 -5.56
CA ALA A 225 -9.43 10.59 -4.83
C ALA A 225 -8.59 11.78 -4.34
N TYR A 226 -8.59 12.90 -5.07
CA TYR A 226 -7.86 14.13 -4.70
C TYR A 226 -8.27 14.65 -3.32
N GLN A 227 -9.57 14.70 -3.02
CA GLN A 227 -10.08 15.25 -1.75
C GLN A 227 -9.54 14.46 -0.54
N HIS A 228 -9.55 13.12 -0.65
CA HIS A 228 -8.97 12.25 0.36
C HIS A 228 -7.46 12.43 0.47
N ALA A 229 -6.76 12.42 -0.67
CA ALA A 229 -5.31 12.56 -0.71
C ALA A 229 -4.86 13.89 -0.09
N PHE A 230 -5.53 14.98 -0.41
CA PHE A 230 -5.28 16.30 0.18
C PHE A 230 -5.40 16.28 1.71
N VAL A 231 -6.49 15.74 2.24
CA VAL A 231 -6.73 15.67 3.69
C VAL A 231 -5.63 14.86 4.38
N PHE A 232 -5.28 13.69 3.86
CA PHE A 232 -4.27 12.82 4.47
C PHE A 232 -2.85 13.38 4.34
N ILE A 233 -2.49 13.99 3.21
CA ILE A 233 -1.19 14.67 3.03
C ILE A 233 -1.10 15.88 3.96
N ARG A 234 -2.17 16.67 4.11
CA ARG A 234 -2.24 17.79 5.05
C ARG A 234 -2.03 17.31 6.50
N GLN A 235 -2.59 16.17 6.88
CA GLN A 235 -2.35 15.58 8.22
C GLN A 235 -0.87 15.26 8.45
N LEU A 236 -0.17 14.71 7.45
CA LEU A 236 1.28 14.47 7.53
C LEU A 236 2.06 15.78 7.71
N ALA A 237 1.64 16.85 7.02
CA ALA A 237 2.22 18.18 7.18
C ALA A 237 2.03 18.73 8.60
N VAL A 238 0.86 18.55 9.21
CA VAL A 238 0.57 18.99 10.59
C VAL A 238 1.48 18.26 11.59
N ILE A 239 1.64 16.94 11.46
CA ILE A 239 2.52 16.14 12.32
C ILE A 239 3.97 16.62 12.20
N LEU A 240 4.46 16.82 10.97
CA LEU A 240 5.81 17.33 10.73
C LEU A 240 5.99 18.75 11.27
N ARG A 241 5.01 19.63 11.06
CA ARG A 241 5.03 21.01 11.56
C ARG A 241 5.13 21.03 13.08
N GLY A 242 4.40 20.16 13.79
CA GLY A 242 4.54 19.99 15.24
C GLY A 242 5.99 19.73 15.64
N ALA A 243 6.63 18.73 15.03
CA ALA A 243 8.02 18.39 15.28
C ALA A 243 9.02 19.52 14.91
N LEU A 244 8.75 20.30 13.86
CA LEU A 244 9.59 21.43 13.44
C LEU A 244 9.40 22.66 14.34
N THR A 245 8.19 22.95 14.81
CA THR A 245 7.91 24.09 15.69
C THR A 245 8.52 23.93 17.07
N GLU A 246 8.68 22.70 17.55
CA GLU A 246 9.42 22.39 18.78
C GLU A 246 10.94 22.56 18.60
N ARG A 247 11.43 22.58 17.35
CA ARG A 247 12.84 22.82 16.96
C ARG A 247 13.16 24.31 16.69
N GLY A 248 12.16 25.14 16.38
CA GLY A 248 12.33 26.47 15.77
C GLY A 248 13.23 27.45 16.55
N PRO A 249 13.96 28.35 15.86
CA PRO A 249 14.81 29.35 16.51
C PRO A 249 13.97 30.32 17.34
N LYS A 250 14.44 30.63 18.55
CA LYS A 250 13.88 31.68 19.42
C LYS A 250 14.03 33.04 18.72
N THR A 251 13.03 33.46 17.96
CA THR A 251 12.98 34.84 17.46
C THR A 251 12.87 35.79 18.66
N SER A 252 13.67 36.86 18.62
CA SER A 252 13.85 37.81 19.73
C SER A 252 12.57 38.52 20.18
N LYS A 253 11.49 38.49 19.38
CA LYS A 253 10.20 39.11 19.70
C LYS A 253 9.29 38.28 20.62
N ASP A 254 9.54 36.97 20.78
CA ASP A 254 8.75 36.09 21.67
C ASP A 254 9.50 35.67 22.95
N LYS A 255 10.50 36.45 23.39
CA LYS A 255 11.24 36.15 24.61
C LYS A 255 10.42 36.33 25.90
N LYS A 256 9.36 37.14 25.90
CA LYS A 256 8.58 37.45 27.12
C LYS A 256 7.37 36.54 27.37
N GLN A 257 6.81 35.86 26.37
CA GLN A 257 5.60 35.04 26.55
C GLN A 257 5.88 33.52 26.69
N LYS A 258 7.06 33.03 26.29
CA LYS A 258 7.37 31.58 26.21
C LYS A 258 8.48 31.08 27.14
N GLU A 259 8.80 31.80 28.22
CA GLU A 259 9.69 31.27 29.27
C GLU A 259 9.01 30.23 30.18
N ARG A 260 7.67 30.13 30.16
CA ARG A 260 6.93 29.13 30.96
C ARG A 260 6.82 27.73 30.34
N ASN A 261 6.97 27.57 29.01
CA ASN A 261 6.81 26.29 28.30
C ASN A 261 8.03 25.97 27.44
N LYS A 262 9.21 25.79 28.05
CA LYS A 262 10.35 25.17 27.36
C LYS A 262 10.00 23.67 27.18
N PRO A 263 9.86 23.15 25.95
CA PRO A 263 9.60 21.73 25.77
C PRO A 263 10.74 20.94 26.39
N THR A 264 10.40 19.95 27.20
CA THR A 264 11.40 19.06 27.81
C THR A 264 12.07 18.25 26.70
N ASN A 265 13.35 17.88 26.86
CA ASN A 265 14.07 17.03 25.88
C ASN A 265 13.28 15.75 25.54
N LYS A 266 12.51 15.23 26.50
CA LYS A 266 11.63 14.07 26.34
C LYS A 266 10.44 14.34 25.40
N GLN A 267 9.86 15.54 25.42
CA GLN A 267 8.78 15.92 24.51
C GLN A 267 9.28 16.06 23.07
N LEU A 268 10.45 16.69 22.88
CA LEU A 268 11.08 16.84 21.57
C LEU A 268 11.42 15.48 20.94
N GLU A 269 11.95 14.55 21.74
CA GLU A 269 12.24 13.19 21.29
C GLU A 269 10.96 12.42 20.89
N LYS A 270 9.88 12.57 21.67
CA LYS A 270 8.56 12.00 21.33
C LYS A 270 8.01 12.56 20.01
N SER A 271 8.16 13.85 19.75
CA SER A 271 7.69 14.47 18.50
C SER A 271 8.49 14.02 17.29
N TYR A 272 9.81 13.85 17.41
CA TYR A 272 10.63 13.24 16.35
C TYR A 272 10.29 11.77 16.13
N GLN A 273 9.98 11.03 17.19
CA GLN A 273 9.59 9.63 17.11
C GLN A 273 8.29 9.44 16.31
N LYS A 274 7.34 10.39 16.40
CA LYS A 274 6.11 10.36 15.58
C LYS A 274 6.41 10.49 14.08
N VAL A 275 7.34 11.36 13.69
CA VAL A 275 7.72 11.55 12.27
C VAL A 275 8.56 10.39 11.75
N TYR A 276 9.45 9.83 12.57
CA TYR A 276 10.28 8.69 12.19
C TYR A 276 9.65 7.34 12.49
N ASP A 277 8.37 7.30 12.84
CA ASP A 277 7.66 6.04 12.95
C ASP A 277 7.44 5.39 11.59
N TRP A 278 7.41 4.05 11.57
CA TRP A 278 7.20 3.30 10.33
C TRP A 278 5.87 3.67 9.68
N GLN A 279 4.82 3.89 10.46
CA GLN A 279 3.54 4.30 9.93
C GLN A 279 3.67 5.59 9.11
N PHE A 280 4.32 6.62 9.67
CA PHE A 280 4.50 7.91 8.99
C PHE A 280 5.31 7.77 7.70
N ILE A 281 6.42 7.02 7.76
CA ILE A 281 7.29 6.82 6.60
C ILE A 281 6.57 6.03 5.49
N PHE A 282 5.82 4.98 5.83
CA PHE A 282 5.03 4.22 4.85
C PHE A 282 3.87 5.01 4.26
N CYS A 283 3.31 5.98 4.98
CA CYS A 283 2.36 6.94 4.41
C CYS A 283 3.02 7.79 3.33
N LEU A 284 4.23 8.33 3.58
CA LEU A 284 4.93 9.13 2.59
C LEU A 284 5.23 8.32 1.34
N GLU A 285 5.67 7.07 1.49
CA GLU A 285 5.93 6.18 0.34
C GLU A 285 4.66 5.87 -0.44
N LEU A 286 3.55 5.62 0.27
CA LEU A 286 2.25 5.41 -0.35
C LEU A 286 1.81 6.63 -1.16
N TRP A 287 1.80 7.83 -0.56
CA TRP A 287 1.36 9.04 -1.24
C TRP A 287 2.30 9.44 -2.38
N THR A 288 3.60 9.16 -2.24
CA THR A 288 4.56 9.28 -3.35
C THR A 288 4.14 8.39 -4.51
N GLY A 289 3.83 7.11 -4.23
CA GLY A 289 3.37 6.16 -5.23
C GLY A 289 2.07 6.58 -5.93
N VAL A 290 1.10 7.12 -5.18
CA VAL A 290 -0.17 7.65 -5.70
C VAL A 290 0.07 8.87 -6.58
N VAL A 291 0.79 9.89 -6.09
CA VAL A 291 1.08 11.12 -6.84
C VAL A 291 1.87 10.83 -8.11
N CYS A 292 2.88 9.96 -8.06
CA CYS A 292 3.60 9.54 -9.26
C CYS A 292 2.69 8.80 -10.25
N GLY A 293 1.78 7.95 -9.75
CA GLY A 293 0.82 7.20 -10.57
C GLY A 293 -0.20 8.07 -11.28
N CYS A 294 -0.63 9.17 -10.64
CA CYS A 294 -1.59 10.13 -11.18
C CYS A 294 -0.91 11.39 -11.75
N SER A 295 0.37 11.34 -12.12
CA SER A 295 1.14 12.51 -12.58
C SER A 295 0.66 13.08 -13.92
N SER A 296 0.01 12.24 -14.74
CA SER A 296 -0.69 12.66 -15.97
C SER A 296 -1.93 13.50 -15.68
N GLU A 297 -2.58 13.29 -14.54
CA GLU A 297 -3.86 13.89 -14.19
C GLU A 297 -3.67 15.30 -13.64
N GLU A 298 -4.38 16.28 -14.21
CA GLU A 298 -4.22 17.68 -13.84
C GLU A 298 -4.62 17.94 -12.39
N ASP A 299 -5.66 17.25 -11.93
CA ASP A 299 -6.20 17.35 -10.57
C ASP A 299 -5.20 16.93 -9.49
N PHE A 300 -4.28 16.01 -9.79
CA PHE A 300 -3.30 15.49 -8.81
C PHE A 300 -1.99 16.27 -8.78
N ARG A 301 -1.65 17.02 -9.84
CA ARG A 301 -0.42 17.83 -9.90
C ARG A 301 -0.23 18.77 -8.70
N PRO A 302 -1.27 19.47 -8.18
CA PRO A 302 -1.13 20.33 -7.01
C PRO A 302 -0.62 19.63 -5.75
N LEU A 303 -0.77 18.30 -5.62
CA LEU A 303 -0.32 17.55 -4.44
C LEU A 303 1.19 17.25 -4.45
N ALA A 304 1.85 17.31 -5.60
CA ALA A 304 3.28 17.00 -5.73
C ALA A 304 4.16 17.96 -4.92
N TYR A 305 3.86 19.26 -4.96
CA TYR A 305 4.65 20.26 -4.25
C TYR A 305 4.51 20.16 -2.71
N PRO A 306 3.30 20.13 -2.12
CA PRO A 306 3.13 19.90 -0.68
C PRO A 306 3.81 18.62 -0.20
N LEU A 307 3.67 17.51 -0.95
CA LEU A 307 4.30 16.24 -0.59
C LEU A 307 5.83 16.35 -0.62
N THR A 308 6.39 16.98 -1.66
CA THR A 308 7.83 17.27 -1.78
C THR A 308 8.35 18.06 -0.57
N GLN A 309 7.62 19.10 -0.13
CA GLN A 309 8.00 19.90 1.04
C GLN A 309 8.00 19.09 2.33
N ILE A 310 7.00 18.21 2.52
CA ILE A 310 6.93 17.32 3.69
C ILE A 310 8.12 16.36 3.68
N ILE A 311 8.39 15.68 2.57
CA ILE A 311 9.50 14.71 2.45
C ILE A 311 10.84 15.41 2.68
N HIS A 312 11.03 16.60 2.12
CA HIS A 312 12.22 17.41 2.34
C HIS A 312 12.39 17.78 3.82
N GLY A 313 11.33 18.25 4.47
CA GLY A 313 11.35 18.59 5.90
C GLY A 313 11.69 17.38 6.78
N VAL A 314 11.22 16.18 6.44
CA VAL A 314 11.56 14.93 7.13
C VAL A 314 13.04 14.57 6.96
N ALA A 315 13.58 14.70 5.74
CA ALA A 315 14.99 14.45 5.45
C ALA A 315 15.92 15.38 6.28
N CYS A 316 15.48 16.63 6.47
CA CYS A 316 16.22 17.68 7.19
C CYS A 316 15.94 17.75 8.70
N LEU A 317 15.05 16.90 9.23
CA LEU A 317 14.54 17.02 10.60
C LEU A 317 15.64 16.82 11.67
N VAL A 318 16.32 15.67 11.67
CA VAL A 318 17.39 15.37 12.63
C VAL A 318 18.74 15.22 11.93
N PRO A 319 19.74 16.10 12.20
CA PRO A 319 21.11 16.04 11.65
C PRO A 319 21.96 14.96 12.33
N SER A 320 21.57 13.69 12.20
CA SER A 320 22.32 12.56 12.75
C SER A 320 22.50 11.43 11.74
N ALA A 321 23.70 10.85 11.70
CA ALA A 321 24.01 9.66 10.92
C ALA A 321 23.13 8.45 11.28
N ARG A 322 22.52 8.44 12.48
CA ARG A 322 21.59 7.36 12.89
C ARG A 322 20.35 7.27 12.01
N TYR A 323 19.92 8.39 11.42
CA TYR A 323 18.74 8.47 10.55
C TYR A 323 19.08 8.52 9.06
N PHE A 324 20.32 8.16 8.71
CA PHE A 324 20.74 7.99 7.31
C PHE A 324 19.80 7.08 6.49
N PRO A 325 19.31 5.93 7.01
CA PRO A 325 18.35 5.08 6.29
C PRO A 325 17.09 5.84 5.83
N VAL A 326 16.48 6.61 6.75
CA VAL A 326 15.27 7.39 6.46
C VAL A 326 15.56 8.50 5.45
N ARG A 327 16.70 9.18 5.56
CA ARG A 327 17.10 10.22 4.59
C ARG A 327 17.22 9.68 3.17
N ILE A 328 17.84 8.51 2.99
CA ILE A 328 17.93 7.85 1.68
C ILE A 328 16.53 7.47 1.16
N ARG A 329 15.63 6.98 2.03
CA ARG A 329 14.23 6.71 1.64
C ARG A 329 13.53 8.00 1.19
N CYS A 330 13.72 9.12 1.89
CA CYS A 330 13.20 10.42 1.46
C CYS A 330 13.76 10.85 0.09
N VAL A 331 15.07 10.74 -0.13
CA VAL A 331 15.68 11.09 -1.41
C VAL A 331 15.12 10.23 -2.56
N LYS A 332 14.95 8.92 -2.33
CA LYS A 332 14.29 8.05 -3.31
C LYS A 332 12.89 8.53 -3.66
N MET A 333 12.07 8.89 -2.67
CA MET A 333 10.73 9.42 -2.93
C MET A 333 10.77 10.72 -3.73
N LEU A 334 11.69 11.64 -3.40
CA LEU A 334 11.86 12.90 -4.14
C LEU A 334 12.30 12.65 -5.59
N ASN A 335 13.22 11.73 -5.83
CA ASN A 335 13.63 11.32 -7.17
C ASN A 335 12.46 10.76 -7.98
N CYS A 336 11.61 9.93 -7.37
CA CYS A 336 10.41 9.39 -8.03
C CYS A 336 9.41 10.49 -8.42
N ILE A 337 9.20 11.49 -7.55
CA ILE A 337 8.30 12.61 -7.84
C ILE A 337 8.87 13.48 -8.97
N ALA A 338 10.16 13.78 -8.94
CA ALA A 338 10.84 14.57 -9.97
C ALA A 338 10.70 13.91 -11.35
N GLU A 339 10.92 12.60 -11.42
CA GLU A 339 10.79 11.82 -12.65
C GLU A 339 9.35 11.78 -13.17
N ALA A 340 8.37 11.50 -12.30
CA ALA A 340 6.97 11.39 -12.70
C ALA A 340 6.37 12.73 -13.13
N THR A 341 6.73 13.83 -12.45
CA THR A 341 6.18 15.17 -12.73
C THR A 341 6.97 15.94 -13.77
N GLY A 342 8.15 15.46 -14.17
CA GLY A 342 9.07 16.21 -15.04
C GLY A 342 9.55 17.53 -14.43
N THR A 343 9.46 17.69 -13.10
CA THR A 343 9.83 18.91 -12.38
C THR A 343 11.16 18.72 -11.65
N PHE A 344 12.06 19.70 -11.80
CA PHE A 344 13.36 19.65 -11.12
C PHE A 344 13.21 19.81 -9.61
N ILE A 345 13.60 18.76 -8.86
CA ILE A 345 13.69 18.78 -7.39
C ILE A 345 15.17 18.68 -7.00
N PRO A 346 15.76 19.69 -6.32
CA PRO A 346 17.19 19.71 -6.01
C PRO A 346 17.55 18.78 -4.84
N VAL A 347 17.64 17.47 -5.10
CA VAL A 347 18.00 16.47 -4.06
C VAL A 347 19.51 16.37 -3.84
N SER A 348 20.32 16.92 -4.74
CA SER A 348 21.78 16.85 -4.68
C SER A 348 22.33 17.45 -3.38
N SER A 349 21.78 18.57 -2.90
CA SER A 349 22.18 19.19 -1.62
C SER A 349 21.99 18.23 -0.44
N LEU A 350 20.85 17.54 -0.35
CA LEU A 350 20.56 16.57 0.72
C LEU A 350 21.59 15.43 0.74
N LEU A 351 21.93 14.91 -0.43
CA LEU A 351 22.88 13.81 -0.58
C LEU A 351 24.32 14.24 -0.28
N LEU A 352 24.70 15.44 -0.71
CA LEU A 352 26.05 15.95 -0.52
C LEU A 352 26.28 16.35 0.95
N ASP A 353 25.28 16.92 1.62
CA ASP A 353 25.30 17.16 3.08
C ASP A 353 25.52 15.87 3.88
N MET A 354 24.97 14.76 3.39
CA MET A 354 25.16 13.44 4.01
C MET A 354 26.62 12.96 3.92
N LEU A 355 27.36 13.30 2.84
CA LEU A 355 28.79 13.00 2.72
C LEU A 355 29.67 13.84 3.66
N GLU A 356 29.14 14.95 4.18
CA GLU A 356 29.87 15.80 5.12
C GLU A 356 29.83 15.30 6.57
N MET A 357 29.03 14.28 6.86
CA MET A 357 28.97 13.66 8.18
C MET A 357 30.34 13.12 8.61
N LYS A 358 30.74 13.43 9.85
CA LYS A 358 32.06 13.08 10.40
C LYS A 358 32.29 11.58 10.40
N GLU A 359 31.22 10.82 10.61
CA GLU A 359 31.19 9.37 10.66
C GLU A 359 31.56 8.71 9.33
N LEU A 360 31.45 9.41 8.20
CA LEU A 360 31.82 8.91 6.87
C LEU A 360 33.24 9.31 6.43
N ARG A 361 33.84 10.34 7.06
CA ARG A 361 35.19 10.84 6.70
C ARG A 361 36.33 10.09 7.40
N GLY A 362 36.05 9.52 8.57
CA GLY A 362 37.02 8.81 9.41
C GLY A 362 37.23 7.33 9.02
N ARG A 363 38.32 6.73 9.54
CA ARG A 363 38.43 5.27 9.54
C ARG A 363 37.35 4.69 10.46
N PRO A 364 36.74 3.54 10.12
CA PRO A 364 35.72 2.93 10.96
C PRO A 364 36.37 2.40 12.25
N ASP A 365 35.95 2.95 13.39
CA ASP A 365 36.41 2.52 14.73
C ASP A 365 35.64 1.29 15.24
N GLY A 366 34.54 0.91 14.59
CA GLY A 366 33.62 -0.17 15.01
C GLY A 366 33.86 -1.53 14.35
N GLY A 367 35.00 -1.74 13.68
CA GLY A 367 35.29 -2.99 12.96
C GLY A 367 34.47 -3.18 11.68
N VAL A 368 34.42 -4.41 11.15
CA VAL A 368 33.72 -4.72 9.88
C VAL A 368 32.21 -4.52 10.02
N GLY A 369 31.61 -5.01 11.10
CA GLY A 369 30.17 -4.95 11.35
C GLY A 369 29.35 -5.94 10.51
N LYS A 370 28.07 -6.08 10.85
CA LYS A 370 27.08 -6.83 10.04
C LYS A 370 26.62 -5.96 8.88
N ALA A 371 26.35 -6.58 7.73
CA ALA A 371 25.76 -5.88 6.60
C ALA A 371 24.41 -5.25 6.99
N VAL A 372 24.17 -4.04 6.48
CA VAL A 372 23.00 -3.22 6.84
C VAL A 372 22.16 -3.00 5.59
N ASN A 373 20.94 -3.55 5.57
CA ASN A 373 19.94 -3.17 4.58
C ASN A 373 19.27 -1.87 5.03
N MET A 374 19.60 -0.75 4.37
CA MET A 374 19.09 0.59 4.67
C MET A 374 17.56 0.71 4.48
N PHE A 375 16.91 -0.24 3.81
CA PHE A 375 15.47 -0.20 3.58
C PHE A 375 14.66 -0.89 4.67
N ASN A 376 15.30 -1.73 5.51
CA ASN A 376 14.64 -2.52 6.55
C ASN A 376 14.75 -1.90 7.95
N VAL A 377 15.47 -0.79 8.09
CA VAL A 377 15.72 -0.10 9.37
C VAL A 377 15.37 1.38 9.27
N LYS A 378 14.67 1.92 10.27
CA LYS A 378 14.38 3.35 10.39
C LYS A 378 15.51 4.13 11.07
N GLN A 379 16.23 3.47 11.97
CA GLN A 379 17.33 4.06 12.71
C GLN A 379 18.37 2.99 13.01
N VAL A 380 19.65 3.36 12.95
CA VAL A 380 20.75 2.48 13.38
C VAL A 380 21.25 2.84 14.78
N ASP A 381 21.79 1.85 15.48
CA ASP A 381 22.40 2.03 16.79
C ASP A 381 23.73 2.78 16.73
N LYS A 382 24.09 3.45 17.83
CA LYS A 382 25.34 4.22 17.93
C LYS A 382 26.59 3.38 17.63
N LYS A 383 26.56 2.08 17.94
CA LYS A 383 27.65 1.13 17.63
C LYS A 383 27.74 0.85 16.13
N MET A 384 26.60 0.64 15.48
CA MET A 384 26.50 0.31 14.06
C MET A 384 27.00 1.45 13.17
N VAL A 385 26.73 2.71 13.54
CA VAL A 385 27.21 3.90 12.82
C VAL A 385 28.73 3.91 12.64
N LYS A 386 29.48 3.32 13.56
CA LYS A 386 30.96 3.29 13.54
C LYS A 386 31.53 2.13 12.71
N THR A 387 30.68 1.24 12.19
CA THR A 387 31.12 0.05 11.46
C THR A 387 31.48 0.36 10.02
N ARG A 388 32.40 -0.43 9.46
CA ARG A 388 32.78 -0.34 8.04
C ARG A 388 31.59 -0.64 7.12
N ALA A 389 30.79 -1.65 7.43
CA ALA A 389 29.62 -2.04 6.64
C ALA A 389 28.60 -0.91 6.54
N PHE A 390 28.36 -0.17 7.63
CA PHE A 390 27.47 0.99 7.62
C PHE A 390 28.03 2.12 6.73
N GLN A 391 29.31 2.47 6.88
CA GLN A 391 29.94 3.49 6.03
C GLN A 391 29.86 3.13 4.54
N GLU A 392 30.12 1.88 4.18
CA GLU A 392 30.02 1.39 2.81
C GLU A 392 28.59 1.50 2.27
N ALA A 393 27.59 1.03 3.02
CA ALA A 393 26.19 1.13 2.63
C ALA A 393 25.74 2.59 2.45
N CYS A 394 26.21 3.50 3.30
CA CYS A 394 25.92 4.94 3.18
C CYS A 394 26.50 5.55 1.90
N ILE A 395 27.80 5.33 1.65
CA ILE A 395 28.48 5.88 0.47
C ILE A 395 27.87 5.33 -0.82
N TYR A 396 27.65 4.02 -0.91
CA TYR A 396 27.06 3.44 -2.11
C TYR A 396 25.62 3.92 -2.34
N SER A 397 24.81 4.06 -1.28
CA SER A 397 23.45 4.59 -1.43
C SER A 397 23.44 6.04 -1.93
N VAL A 398 24.40 6.87 -1.49
CA VAL A 398 24.52 8.25 -1.98
C VAL A 398 24.96 8.28 -3.44
N VAL A 399 25.92 7.46 -3.85
CA VAL A 399 26.32 7.34 -5.26
C VAL A 399 25.14 6.90 -6.12
N ASP A 400 24.44 5.84 -5.71
CA ASP A 400 23.33 5.27 -6.44
C ASP A 400 22.19 6.30 -6.63
N GLU A 401 21.82 7.04 -5.59
CA GLU A 401 20.73 8.03 -5.66
C GLU A 401 21.14 9.37 -6.31
N LEU A 402 22.40 9.80 -6.17
CA LEU A 402 22.89 11.01 -6.83
C LEU A 402 23.03 10.78 -8.34
N ALA A 403 23.50 9.60 -8.74
CA ALA A 403 23.58 9.22 -10.14
C ALA A 403 22.19 9.20 -10.79
N LYS A 404 21.20 8.58 -10.13
CA LYS A 404 19.79 8.59 -10.60
C LYS A 404 19.26 10.00 -10.76
N HIS A 405 19.44 10.85 -9.76
CA HIS A 405 19.01 12.24 -9.82
C HIS A 405 19.58 12.97 -11.03
N LEU A 406 20.90 12.88 -11.25
CA LEU A 406 21.55 13.55 -12.37
C LEU A 406 21.15 12.93 -13.72
N ALA A 407 20.95 11.61 -13.78
CA ALA A 407 20.56 10.92 -15.01
C ALA A 407 19.17 11.34 -15.53
N GLN A 408 18.22 11.64 -14.63
CA GLN A 408 16.89 12.15 -15.00
C GLN A 408 16.98 13.43 -15.84
N TRP A 409 18.02 14.23 -15.64
CA TRP A 409 18.26 15.49 -16.34
C TRP A 409 19.39 15.39 -17.37
N SER A 410 19.88 14.17 -17.66
CA SER A 410 21.07 13.96 -18.50
C SER A 410 20.92 14.46 -19.92
N TYR A 411 19.69 14.62 -20.41
CA TYR A 411 19.38 15.14 -21.74
C TYR A 411 19.08 16.64 -21.76
N SER A 412 18.90 17.29 -20.61
CA SER A 412 18.52 18.70 -20.55
C SER A 412 19.69 19.59 -20.98
N VAL A 413 19.42 20.59 -21.81
CA VAL A 413 20.38 21.68 -22.14
C VAL A 413 21.01 22.32 -20.88
N ALA A 414 20.27 22.37 -19.77
CA ALA A 414 20.72 22.95 -18.49
C ALA A 414 21.58 21.99 -17.64
N PHE A 415 21.89 20.78 -18.13
CA PHE A 415 22.63 19.78 -17.37
C PHE A 415 24.02 20.27 -16.93
N ILE A 416 24.66 21.12 -17.74
CA ILE A 416 25.97 21.69 -17.45
C ILE A 416 25.91 22.52 -16.16
N GLU A 417 24.90 23.39 -16.05
CA GLU A 417 24.65 24.22 -14.89
C GLU A 417 24.17 23.39 -13.68
N MET A 418 23.28 22.41 -13.89
CA MET A 418 22.74 21.55 -12.82
C MET A 418 23.79 20.64 -12.19
N SER A 419 24.75 20.13 -12.97
CA SER A 419 25.78 19.20 -12.50
C SER A 419 27.00 19.88 -11.88
N PHE A 420 27.18 21.19 -12.08
CA PHE A 420 28.36 21.93 -11.64
C PHE A 420 28.59 21.86 -10.12
N LEU A 421 27.58 22.22 -9.32
CA LEU A 421 27.72 22.23 -7.86
C LEU A 421 27.97 20.82 -7.29
N PRO A 422 27.23 19.77 -7.72
CA PRO A 422 27.57 18.38 -7.39
C PRO A 422 29.02 18.01 -7.71
N LEU A 423 29.51 18.33 -8.91
CA LEU A 423 30.89 18.02 -9.31
C LEU A 423 31.93 18.68 -8.40
N VAL A 424 31.74 19.96 -8.06
CA VAL A 424 32.66 20.68 -7.16
C VAL A 424 32.71 20.02 -5.78
N GLN A 425 31.55 19.70 -5.20
CA GLN A 425 31.48 19.09 -3.87
C GLN A 425 32.03 17.66 -3.87
N LEU A 426 31.77 16.85 -4.90
CA LEU A 426 32.31 15.49 -5.05
C LEU A 426 33.85 15.50 -5.19
N ARG A 427 34.41 16.45 -5.95
CA ARG A 427 35.87 16.63 -6.06
C ARG A 427 36.50 17.02 -4.72
N ASN A 428 35.85 17.89 -3.95
CA ASN A 428 36.30 18.25 -2.61
C ASN A 428 36.21 17.08 -1.63
N PHE A 429 35.16 16.26 -1.72
CA PHE A 429 35.05 15.02 -0.95
C PHE A 429 36.20 14.05 -1.26
N CYS A 430 36.56 13.89 -2.53
CA CYS A 430 37.68 13.02 -2.94
C CYS A 430 39.04 13.45 -2.35
N LYS A 431 39.25 14.75 -2.12
CA LYS A 431 40.46 15.29 -1.49
C LYS A 431 40.51 15.03 0.02
N THR A 432 39.36 14.96 0.68
CA THR A 432 39.26 14.85 2.14
C THR A 432 39.11 13.42 2.64
N ILE A 433 38.53 12.53 1.84
CA ILE A 433 38.29 11.14 2.22
C ILE A 433 39.61 10.34 2.29
N LYS A 434 39.81 9.59 3.37
CA LYS A 434 41.03 8.77 3.57
C LYS A 434 40.95 7.39 2.91
N ALA A 435 39.74 6.88 2.68
CA ALA A 435 39.54 5.53 2.15
C ALA A 435 39.58 5.51 0.61
N ASP A 436 40.57 4.85 0.04
CA ASP A 436 40.79 4.81 -1.42
C ASP A 436 39.61 4.19 -2.19
N ARG A 437 38.94 3.18 -1.62
CA ARG A 437 37.76 2.55 -2.24
C ARG A 437 36.62 3.54 -2.47
N PHE A 438 36.33 4.39 -1.49
CA PHE A 438 35.30 5.43 -1.61
C PHE A 438 35.73 6.51 -2.58
N ARG A 439 37.02 6.86 -2.60
CA ARG A 439 37.58 7.78 -3.58
C ARG A 439 37.44 7.25 -5.01
N LYS A 440 37.65 5.94 -5.24
CA LYS A 440 37.48 5.30 -6.55
C LYS A 440 36.03 5.38 -7.04
N GLU A 441 35.07 5.02 -6.18
CA GLU A 441 33.64 5.06 -6.52
C GLU A 441 33.16 6.48 -6.86
N MET A 442 33.59 7.49 -6.08
CA MET A 442 33.26 8.89 -6.37
C MET A 442 33.92 9.41 -7.63
N LYS A 443 35.17 9.01 -7.91
CA LYS A 443 35.86 9.36 -9.16
C LYS A 443 35.18 8.75 -10.38
N ASP A 444 34.64 7.54 -10.28
CA ASP A 444 33.88 6.94 -11.36
C ASP A 444 32.60 7.72 -11.64
N LEU A 445 31.83 8.07 -10.61
CA LEU A 445 30.67 8.95 -10.76
C LEU A 445 31.04 10.31 -11.40
N ILE A 446 32.10 10.96 -10.91
CA ILE A 446 32.58 12.24 -11.48
C ILE A 446 32.88 12.09 -12.97
N ARG A 447 33.62 11.03 -13.36
CA ARG A 447 33.96 10.76 -14.76
C ARG A 447 32.70 10.61 -15.64
N GLN A 448 31.67 9.92 -15.15
CA GLN A 448 30.43 9.71 -15.91
C GLN A 448 29.61 10.99 -16.04
N VAL A 449 29.59 11.83 -14.99
CA VAL A 449 28.93 13.14 -15.05
C VAL A 449 29.69 14.07 -16.01
N GLU A 450 31.02 14.09 -15.98
CA GLU A 450 31.86 14.88 -16.91
C GLU A 450 31.66 14.43 -18.37
N ALA A 451 31.62 13.13 -18.63
CA ALA A 451 31.30 12.59 -19.97
C ALA A 451 29.92 13.07 -20.46
N ASN A 452 28.93 13.16 -19.56
CA ASN A 452 27.62 13.69 -19.91
C ASN A 452 27.63 15.21 -20.13
N VAL A 453 28.46 15.96 -19.39
CA VAL A 453 28.68 17.39 -19.64
C VAL A 453 29.28 17.61 -21.04
N GLU A 454 30.27 16.81 -21.44
CA GLU A 454 30.86 16.88 -22.79
C GLU A 454 29.83 16.53 -23.87
N PHE A 455 29.04 15.47 -23.66
CA PHE A 455 27.95 15.06 -24.55
C PHE A 455 26.94 16.20 -24.77
N ILE A 456 26.46 16.83 -23.69
CA ILE A 456 25.49 17.93 -23.78
C ILE A 456 26.14 19.20 -24.33
N SER A 457 27.40 19.48 -24.02
CA SER A 457 28.12 20.64 -24.58
C SER A 457 28.23 20.55 -26.11
N ALA A 458 28.54 19.36 -26.64
CA ALA A 458 28.59 19.12 -28.08
C ALA A 458 27.21 19.29 -28.74
N LYS A 459 26.13 18.84 -28.08
CA LYS A 459 24.76 19.02 -28.56
C LYS A 459 24.31 20.48 -28.52
N ARG A 460 24.54 21.16 -27.39
CA ARG A 460 24.21 22.57 -27.16
C ARG A 460 24.90 23.51 -28.15
N ALA A 461 26.15 23.21 -28.53
CA ALA A 461 26.89 24.00 -29.53
C ALA A 461 26.21 24.01 -30.91
N GLY A 462 25.37 23.02 -31.23
CA GLY A 462 24.60 22.94 -32.48
C GLY A 462 23.18 23.52 -32.40
N ILE A 463 22.74 23.98 -31.23
CA ILE A 463 21.37 24.46 -31.02
C ILE A 463 21.29 25.96 -31.36
N THR A 464 20.38 26.32 -32.27
CA THR A 464 20.07 27.70 -32.68
C THR A 464 18.71 28.19 -32.17
N PHE A 465 18.03 27.42 -31.31
CA PHE A 465 16.73 27.81 -30.77
C PHE A 465 16.85 28.82 -29.61
N PRO A 466 15.93 29.78 -29.50
CA PRO A 466 15.85 30.67 -28.34
C PRO A 466 15.46 29.88 -27.07
N PRO A 467 15.76 30.40 -25.86
CA PRO A 467 15.55 29.69 -24.58
C PRO A 467 14.10 29.27 -24.25
N ASN A 468 13.11 29.64 -25.08
CA ASN A 468 11.69 29.59 -24.76
C ASN A 468 10.89 28.55 -25.57
N ASP A 469 11.56 27.69 -26.33
CA ASP A 469 10.91 26.65 -27.14
C ASP A 469 11.05 25.27 -26.47
N PRO A 470 9.98 24.70 -25.87
CA PRO A 470 10.02 23.44 -25.14
C PRO A 470 10.10 22.20 -26.06
N ALA A 471 10.16 22.38 -27.38
CA ALA A 471 10.09 21.31 -28.38
C ALA A 471 11.41 20.57 -28.63
N ALA A 472 12.53 21.01 -28.05
CA ALA A 472 13.79 20.29 -28.17
C ALA A 472 13.91 19.22 -27.08
N GLU A 473 14.29 18.01 -27.49
CA GLU A 473 14.87 16.94 -26.65
C GLU A 473 13.92 15.90 -26.05
N LYS A 474 13.57 14.90 -26.87
CA LYS A 474 13.74 13.47 -26.51
C LYS A 474 14.09 12.64 -27.75
N GLU A 475 15.24 12.89 -28.38
CA GLU A 475 15.82 11.81 -29.19
C GLU A 475 16.32 10.73 -28.22
N VAL A 476 15.65 9.58 -28.24
CA VAL A 476 15.96 8.39 -27.42
C VAL A 476 17.29 7.81 -27.91
N ARG A 477 18.40 8.39 -27.44
CA ARG A 477 19.73 7.79 -27.53
C ARG A 477 20.31 7.74 -26.13
N SER A 478 20.90 6.62 -25.74
CA SER A 478 21.45 6.43 -24.39
C SER A 478 22.56 7.45 -24.09
N SER A 479 22.34 8.29 -23.08
CA SER A 479 23.37 9.16 -22.54
C SER A 479 24.37 8.34 -21.73
N PRO A 480 25.67 8.71 -21.68
CA PRO A 480 26.67 7.99 -20.87
C PRO A 480 26.22 7.80 -19.41
N LEU A 481 25.56 8.82 -18.85
CA LEU A 481 25.08 8.79 -17.47
C LEU A 481 23.87 7.85 -17.28
N SER A 482 22.99 7.75 -18.27
CA SER A 482 21.84 6.83 -18.22
C SER A 482 22.28 5.37 -18.24
N GLU A 483 23.27 5.00 -19.05
CA GLU A 483 23.84 3.65 -19.09
C GLU A 483 24.53 3.30 -17.77
N TYR A 484 25.31 4.25 -17.24
CA TYR A 484 25.96 4.08 -15.95
C TYR A 484 24.94 3.84 -14.82
N VAL A 485 23.85 4.59 -14.77
CA VAL A 485 22.79 4.38 -13.77
C VAL A 485 22.13 3.01 -13.91
N ALA A 486 21.93 2.49 -15.13
CA ALA A 486 21.41 1.14 -15.32
C ALA A 486 22.35 0.08 -14.71
N THR A 487 23.67 0.21 -14.92
CA THR A 487 24.66 -0.70 -14.32
C THR A 487 24.73 -0.57 -12.79
N LEU A 488 24.63 0.65 -12.25
CA LEU A 488 24.58 0.88 -10.80
C LEU A 488 23.32 0.26 -10.18
N HIS A 489 22.17 0.41 -10.84
CA HIS A 489 20.91 -0.17 -10.39
C HIS A 489 21.02 -1.70 -10.30
N GLN A 490 21.57 -2.35 -11.33
CA GLN A 490 21.79 -3.79 -11.31
C GLN A 490 22.75 -4.21 -10.19
N ARG A 491 23.85 -3.47 -9.99
CA ARG A 491 24.80 -3.71 -8.89
C ARG A 491 24.13 -3.52 -7.53
N ALA A 492 23.23 -2.56 -7.39
CA ALA A 492 22.48 -2.31 -6.15
C ALA A 492 21.46 -3.42 -5.87
N GLN A 493 20.73 -3.87 -6.90
CA GLN A 493 19.77 -4.96 -6.77
C GLN A 493 20.45 -6.26 -6.36
N ASN A 494 21.54 -6.64 -7.04
CA ASN A 494 22.33 -7.83 -6.67
C ASN A 494 22.85 -7.77 -5.23
N ARG A 495 23.21 -6.58 -4.74
CA ARG A 495 23.60 -6.38 -3.34
C ARG A 495 22.43 -6.65 -2.39
N ILE A 496 21.24 -6.13 -2.69
CA ILE A 496 20.04 -6.35 -1.86
C ILE A 496 19.65 -7.83 -1.87
N ASP A 497 19.60 -8.45 -3.04
CA ASP A 497 19.23 -9.87 -3.19
C ASP A 497 20.19 -10.77 -2.41
N SER A 498 21.49 -10.51 -2.48
CA SER A 498 22.49 -11.27 -1.69
C SER A 498 22.32 -11.14 -0.17
N LEU A 499 21.79 -10.00 0.29
CA LEU A 499 21.50 -9.78 1.71
C LEU A 499 20.25 -10.55 2.14
N ASP A 500 19.24 -10.62 1.27
CA ASP A 500 17.98 -11.31 1.55
C ASP A 500 18.13 -12.85 1.41
N GLU A 501 18.97 -13.36 0.50
CA GLU A 501 19.27 -14.80 0.36
C GLU A 501 19.95 -15.40 1.60
N THR A 502 20.77 -14.60 2.31
CA THR A 502 21.34 -15.03 3.60
C THR A 502 20.32 -15.06 4.75
N SER A 503 19.10 -14.58 4.53
CA SER A 503 17.94 -14.74 5.40
C SER A 503 16.92 -15.69 4.77
N VAL A 504 17.10 -17.00 4.94
CA VAL A 504 16.23 -18.05 4.36
C VAL A 504 14.74 -17.73 4.60
N ILE A 505 14.01 -17.48 3.51
CA ILE A 505 12.56 -17.27 3.52
C ILE A 505 11.87 -18.63 3.36
N VAL A 506 11.24 -19.11 4.43
CA VAL A 506 10.16 -20.10 4.37
C VAL A 506 8.88 -19.33 4.04
N GLY A 507 8.29 -19.54 2.85
CA GLY A 507 7.00 -18.93 2.49
C GLY A 507 6.77 -18.55 1.03
N ALA A 508 7.42 -19.19 0.06
CA ALA A 508 7.22 -18.95 -1.37
C ALA A 508 5.85 -19.45 -1.93
N GLU A 509 4.81 -19.55 -1.10
CA GLU A 509 3.51 -20.13 -1.44
C GLU A 509 2.52 -19.14 -2.07
N SER A 510 2.84 -17.84 -2.11
CA SER A 510 1.97 -16.85 -2.76
C SER A 510 2.01 -16.93 -4.30
N SER A 511 3.15 -17.33 -4.88
CA SER A 511 3.30 -17.42 -6.35
C SER A 511 2.67 -18.69 -6.95
N THR A 512 2.51 -19.75 -6.16
CA THR A 512 1.89 -21.01 -6.61
C THR A 512 0.38 -20.91 -6.65
N PHE A 513 -0.23 -20.12 -5.76
CA PHE A 513 -1.68 -19.92 -5.75
C PHE A 513 -2.18 -19.15 -6.98
N SER A 514 -1.52 -18.05 -7.36
CA SER A 514 -1.95 -17.27 -8.54
C SER A 514 -1.80 -18.07 -9.85
N LYS A 515 -0.73 -18.86 -9.98
CA LYS A 515 -0.54 -19.77 -11.12
C LYS A 515 -1.64 -20.85 -11.16
N ARG A 516 -1.92 -21.49 -10.02
CA ARG A 516 -3.00 -22.50 -9.91
C ARG A 516 -4.39 -21.93 -10.13
N LEU A 517 -4.65 -20.68 -9.73
CA LEU A 517 -5.93 -20.02 -9.97
C LEU A 517 -6.12 -19.68 -11.45
N SER A 518 -5.06 -19.22 -12.13
CA SER A 518 -5.08 -18.97 -13.57
C SER A 518 -5.19 -20.27 -14.39
N GLU A 519 -4.58 -21.36 -13.93
CA GLU A 519 -4.74 -22.69 -14.53
C GLU A 519 -6.15 -23.25 -14.31
N ALA A 520 -6.74 -23.06 -13.12
CA ALA A 520 -8.11 -23.46 -12.82
C ALA A 520 -9.16 -22.64 -13.58
N GLN A 521 -8.88 -21.37 -13.90
CA GLN A 521 -9.73 -20.54 -14.74
C GLN A 521 -9.67 -20.96 -16.22
N LYS A 522 -8.49 -21.27 -16.75
CA LYS A 522 -8.31 -21.78 -18.12
C LYS A 522 -8.94 -23.16 -18.32
N GLN A 523 -8.81 -24.06 -17.34
CA GLN A 523 -9.45 -25.38 -17.38
C GLN A 523 -10.99 -25.32 -17.27
N GLN A 524 -11.56 -24.19 -16.81
CA GLN A 524 -13.00 -23.98 -16.74
C GLN A 524 -13.60 -23.50 -18.07
N GLU A 525 -12.79 -22.92 -18.96
CA GLU A 525 -13.21 -22.51 -20.31
C GLU A 525 -13.05 -23.66 -21.34
N GLU A 526 -12.18 -24.64 -21.08
CA GLU A 526 -11.93 -25.76 -22.00
C GLU A 526 -12.76 -27.05 -21.71
N HIS A 527 -13.53 -27.10 -20.62
CA HIS A 527 -14.18 -28.34 -20.16
C HIS A 527 -15.69 -28.20 -19.95
N ASP A 528 -16.38 -27.59 -20.90
CA ASP A 528 -17.85 -27.46 -20.90
C ASP A 528 -18.58 -28.67 -21.53
N ASP A 529 -17.90 -29.81 -21.75
CA ASP A 529 -18.47 -30.91 -22.57
C ASP A 529 -18.35 -32.35 -22.00
N SER A 530 -18.12 -32.57 -20.70
CA SER A 530 -18.36 -33.91 -20.15
C SER A 530 -18.83 -33.96 -18.68
N GLU A 531 -19.98 -34.62 -18.48
CA GLU A 531 -20.59 -34.95 -17.19
C GLU A 531 -19.77 -35.98 -16.39
N GLU A 532 -18.71 -35.56 -15.68
CA GLU A 532 -18.20 -36.32 -14.52
C GLU A 532 -17.77 -35.39 -13.37
N PRO A 533 -18.01 -35.76 -12.10
CA PRO A 533 -17.72 -34.90 -10.95
C PRO A 533 -16.21 -34.85 -10.71
N ILE A 534 -15.58 -33.73 -11.08
CA ILE A 534 -14.15 -33.48 -10.88
C ILE A 534 -13.83 -33.52 -9.37
N ALA A 535 -13.05 -34.52 -8.97
CA ALA A 535 -12.49 -34.69 -7.62
C ALA A 535 -11.42 -33.62 -7.33
N PHE A 536 -11.85 -32.38 -7.09
CA PHE A 536 -10.98 -31.22 -6.87
C PHE A 536 -10.29 -31.22 -5.49
N SER A 537 -10.82 -31.98 -4.50
CA SER A 537 -10.32 -31.94 -3.11
C SER A 537 -9.01 -32.71 -2.83
N LYS A 538 -8.56 -33.62 -3.71
CA LYS A 538 -7.40 -34.48 -3.39
C LYS A 538 -6.03 -33.87 -3.73
N ASN A 539 -5.94 -33.01 -4.74
CA ASN A 539 -4.65 -32.47 -5.18
C ASN A 539 -4.17 -31.25 -4.37
N LEU A 540 -5.00 -30.73 -3.46
CA LEU A 540 -4.66 -29.61 -2.58
C LEU A 540 -4.12 -30.07 -1.19
N LEU A 541 -4.32 -31.35 -0.84
CA LEU A 541 -4.05 -31.88 0.52
C LEU A 541 -2.70 -32.63 0.67
N ALA A 542 -1.86 -32.68 -0.36
CA ALA A 542 -0.59 -33.42 -0.29
C ALA A 542 0.56 -32.56 0.29
N GLU A 543 0.55 -32.30 1.60
CA GLU A 543 1.76 -31.91 2.33
C GLU A 543 2.70 -33.11 2.45
N LYS A 544 3.85 -33.08 1.76
CA LYS A 544 4.94 -34.03 2.03
C LYS A 544 5.57 -33.71 3.39
N LYS A 545 5.06 -34.33 4.46
CA LYS A 545 5.80 -34.46 5.74
C LYS A 545 7.08 -35.25 5.50
N LYS A 546 8.23 -34.56 5.48
CA LYS A 546 9.55 -35.19 5.68
C LYS A 546 9.82 -35.26 7.18
N THR A 547 9.60 -36.44 7.76
CA THR A 547 10.13 -36.81 9.07
C THR A 547 11.66 -36.93 9.00
N LYS A 548 12.38 -36.14 9.79
CA LYS A 548 13.77 -36.43 10.17
C LYS A 548 13.84 -36.57 11.68
N ALA A 549 14.10 -37.80 12.12
CA ALA A 549 14.46 -38.13 13.48
C ALA A 549 15.86 -37.57 13.80
N ALA A 550 16.02 -36.90 14.94
CA ALA A 550 17.32 -36.62 15.53
C ALA A 550 17.24 -36.88 17.04
N LYS A 551 18.13 -37.76 17.50
CA LYS A 551 18.28 -38.29 18.85
C LYS A 551 18.51 -37.20 19.90
N GLU A 552 17.85 -37.37 21.04
CA GLU A 552 18.24 -36.80 22.33
C GLU A 552 19.68 -37.18 22.70
N LYS A 553 20.45 -36.19 23.15
CA LYS A 553 21.44 -36.37 24.22
C LYS A 553 21.41 -35.15 25.12
N SER A 554 21.05 -35.41 26.38
CA SER A 554 21.03 -34.50 27.50
C SER A 554 22.44 -34.02 27.88
N LYS A 555 22.56 -32.75 28.25
CA LYS A 555 23.52 -32.29 29.28
C LYS A 555 23.09 -30.95 29.89
N LYS A 556 22.65 -31.04 31.14
CA LYS A 556 22.44 -29.96 32.11
C LYS A 556 23.67 -29.05 32.24
N ARG A 557 23.45 -27.74 32.33
CA ARG A 557 24.20 -26.82 33.23
C ARG A 557 23.35 -25.58 33.51
N ALA A 558 23.40 -25.14 34.77
CA ALA A 558 22.57 -24.13 35.43
C ALA A 558 23.23 -22.73 35.46
N ARG A 559 22.43 -21.74 35.91
CA ARG A 559 22.70 -20.31 36.28
C ARG A 559 22.01 -19.32 35.36
N ASP A 560 21.44 -18.21 35.80
CA ASP A 560 21.10 -17.63 37.11
C ASP A 560 19.90 -16.70 36.80
N ASP A 561 18.92 -16.66 37.70
CA ASP A 561 17.83 -15.68 37.67
C ASP A 561 18.38 -14.31 38.08
N ASP A 562 18.13 -13.27 37.27
CA ASP A 562 18.20 -11.88 37.69
C ASP A 562 16.93 -11.18 37.18
N ASP A 563 16.00 -11.00 38.11
CA ASP A 563 14.75 -10.24 37.97
C ASP A 563 15.07 -8.74 37.87
N VAL A 564 14.61 -8.08 36.79
CA VAL A 564 14.40 -6.64 36.76
C VAL A 564 13.08 -6.35 36.02
N PRO A 565 12.14 -5.61 36.62
CA PRO A 565 10.78 -5.50 36.10
C PRO A 565 10.73 -4.58 34.87
N ALA A 566 10.06 -5.05 33.82
CA ALA A 566 9.70 -4.25 32.66
C ALA A 566 8.52 -3.34 33.03
N GLU A 567 8.77 -2.04 33.16
CA GLU A 567 7.71 -1.03 33.17
C GLU A 567 7.05 -1.00 31.79
N GLU A 568 5.75 -1.30 31.77
CA GLU A 568 4.89 -1.29 30.59
C GLU A 568 4.69 0.16 30.09
N ASP A 569 5.26 0.48 28.92
CA ASP A 569 5.06 1.74 28.22
C ASP A 569 3.74 1.67 27.42
N VAL A 570 2.67 2.20 28.02
CA VAL A 570 1.34 2.32 27.40
C VAL A 570 1.40 3.41 26.32
N VAL A 571 1.33 2.99 25.06
CA VAL A 571 1.27 3.90 23.90
C VAL A 571 -0.19 4.26 23.62
N GLU A 572 -0.54 5.52 23.86
CA GLU A 572 -1.85 6.10 23.52
C GLU A 572 -2.14 6.00 22.02
N ASP A 573 -3.36 5.56 21.70
CA ASP A 573 -3.87 5.48 20.34
C ASP A 573 -3.98 6.85 19.67
N LEU A 574 -3.59 6.91 18.39
CA LEU A 574 -3.87 8.03 17.50
C LEU A 574 -5.39 8.11 17.27
N VAL A 575 -6.09 8.83 18.15
CA VAL A 575 -7.49 9.19 17.97
C VAL A 575 -7.59 10.18 16.82
N LEU A 576 -8.29 9.76 15.76
CA LEU A 576 -8.73 10.64 14.69
C LEU A 576 -9.88 11.48 15.25
N SER A 577 -9.70 12.78 15.46
CA SER A 577 -10.86 13.64 15.76
C SER A 577 -11.75 13.65 14.53
N SER A 578 -12.98 13.16 14.72
CA SER A 578 -14.11 13.49 13.87
C SER A 578 -14.55 14.86 14.33
N ASP A 579 -14.41 15.89 13.51
CA ASP A 579 -15.09 17.16 13.77
C ASP A 579 -16.60 16.91 13.66
N GLU A 580 -17.31 17.38 14.67
CA GLU A 580 -18.76 17.44 14.75
C GLU A 580 -19.25 18.66 13.96
N GLU A 581 -20.19 18.45 13.06
CA GLU A 581 -21.06 19.50 12.54
C GLU A 581 -22.00 19.92 13.67
N ALA A 582 -21.85 21.16 14.15
CA ALA A 582 -22.83 21.81 15.01
C ALA A 582 -23.50 22.91 14.19
N GLU A 583 -24.75 22.65 13.79
CA GLU A 583 -25.71 23.63 13.32
C GLU A 583 -26.14 24.48 14.53
N ASP A 584 -25.83 25.77 14.52
CA ASP A 584 -26.43 26.74 15.44
C ASP A 584 -27.57 27.46 14.71
N GLU A 585 -28.80 26.97 14.93
CA GLU A 585 -30.02 27.77 14.85
C GLU A 585 -30.04 28.73 16.04
N ASN A 586 -30.10 30.04 15.78
CA ASN A 586 -30.49 31.01 16.80
C ASN A 586 -31.47 32.04 16.21
N ASP A 587 -32.76 31.76 16.40
CA ASP A 587 -33.83 32.75 16.35
C ASP A 587 -33.79 33.59 17.63
N GLY A 588 -33.56 34.89 17.47
CA GLY A 588 -33.55 35.86 18.56
C GLY A 588 -33.90 37.26 18.06
N LEU A 589 -35.20 37.53 17.95
CA LEU A 589 -35.80 38.84 17.73
C LEU A 589 -35.31 39.88 18.77
N GLY A 590 -34.92 41.06 18.30
CA GLY A 590 -34.69 42.24 19.11
C GLY A 590 -34.28 43.43 18.24
N SER A 591 -35.25 44.29 17.94
CA SER A 591 -35.08 45.58 17.28
C SER A 591 -34.21 46.53 18.11
N ASP A 592 -33.41 47.37 17.46
CA ASP A 592 -33.63 48.82 17.46
C ASP A 592 -32.60 49.54 16.56
N GLU A 593 -33.10 50.57 15.89
CA GLU A 593 -32.41 51.51 15.01
C GLU A 593 -31.28 52.25 15.75
N ASP A 594 -30.19 52.61 15.06
CA ASP A 594 -29.97 53.99 14.58
C ASP A 594 -28.54 54.21 14.02
N GLY A 595 -28.46 54.96 12.92
CA GLY A 595 -27.48 56.02 12.71
C GLY A 595 -25.98 55.74 12.47
N SER A 596 -25.58 55.99 11.22
CA SER A 596 -24.40 56.79 10.82
C SER A 596 -23.06 56.07 10.50
N ALA A 597 -22.72 56.09 9.21
CA ALA A 597 -21.35 56.28 8.73
C ALA A 597 -20.96 57.79 8.85
N PRO A 598 -19.75 58.26 8.47
CA PRO A 598 -18.50 57.56 8.11
C PRO A 598 -17.23 58.16 8.79
N VAL A 599 -16.10 57.46 8.74
CA VAL A 599 -14.76 57.90 8.22
C VAL A 599 -13.97 56.65 7.86
#